data_AF-A0A2D7IT85-F1
#
_entry.id   AF-A0A2D7IT85-F1
#
_cell.length_a   1.000
_cell.length_b   1.000
_cell.length_c   1.000
_cell.angle_alpha   90.00
_cell.angle_beta   90.00
_cell.angle_gamma   90.00
#
_symmetry.space_group_name_H-M   'P 1'
#
loop_
_entity.id
_entity.type
_entity.pdbx_description
1 polymer ?
#
loop_
_entity_poly.entity_id
_entity_poly.type
_entity_poly.pdbx_seq_one_letter_code
_entity_poly.pdbx_strand_id
1 'polypeptide(L)'
;MANLITEGRAIAEENCTSCHAIGATGASPRTDAPELRTVFREFDPEAISADFREGIHVGAPDMPDFDFGPLGTEALIAYLQSIQTEVPAQAQ
;
A
#
# COMPACT_ATOMS: atom_id res chain seq x y z
N MET A 1 -4.38 17.17 -2.36
CA MET A 1 -3.87 15.83 -2.71
C MET A 1 -2.44 15.59 -2.21
N ALA A 2 -1.49 16.53 -2.38
CA ALA A 2 -0.13 16.37 -1.82
C ALA A 2 -0.07 16.09 -0.30
N ASN A 3 -1.05 16.60 0.46
CA ASN A 3 -1.17 16.31 1.89
C ASN A 3 -1.46 14.81 2.16
N LEU A 4 -2.39 14.21 1.41
CA LEU A 4 -2.76 12.79 1.56
C LEU A 4 -1.60 11.84 1.24
N ILE A 5 -0.82 12.13 0.18
CA ILE A 5 0.34 11.31 -0.17
C ILE A 5 1.40 11.39 0.94
N THR A 6 1.59 12.56 1.54
CA THR A 6 2.56 12.74 2.63
C THR A 6 2.10 12.02 3.91
N GLU A 7 0.83 12.15 4.27
CA GLU A 7 0.21 11.44 5.39
C GLU A 7 0.25 9.91 5.18
N GLY A 8 -0.09 9.45 3.99
CA GLY A 8 -0.03 8.03 3.63
C GLY A 8 1.38 7.45 3.66
N ARG A 9 2.37 8.24 3.24
CA ARG A 9 3.79 7.88 3.38
C ARG A 9 4.18 7.71 4.83
N ALA A 10 3.75 8.61 5.72
CA ALA A 10 4.02 8.50 7.15
C ALA A 10 3.38 7.24 7.76
N ILE A 11 2.13 6.93 7.39
CA ILE A 11 1.46 5.68 7.79
C ILE A 11 2.26 4.46 7.33
N ALA A 12 2.70 4.44 6.07
CA ALA A 12 3.49 3.34 5.52
C ALA A 12 4.87 3.22 6.16
N GLU A 13 5.52 4.34 6.49
CA GLU A 13 6.80 4.37 7.22
C GLU A 13 6.69 3.69 8.58
N GLU A 14 5.63 4.01 9.33
CA GLU A 14 5.41 3.50 10.69
C GLU A 14 4.96 2.04 10.71
N ASN A 15 4.13 1.62 9.75
CA ASN A 15 3.40 0.35 9.84
C ASN A 15 3.88 -0.73 8.86
N CYS A 16 4.51 -0.36 7.74
CA CYS A 16 4.77 -1.30 6.64
C CYS A 16 6.26 -1.63 6.44
N THR A 17 7.17 -0.81 6.97
CA THR A 17 8.62 -0.90 6.69
C THR A 17 9.33 -2.10 7.32
N SER A 18 8.70 -2.77 8.29
CA SER A 18 9.23 -4.01 8.88
C SER A 18 9.21 -5.18 7.88
N CYS A 19 8.29 -5.15 6.91
CA CYS A 19 8.10 -6.22 5.93
C CYS A 19 8.35 -5.75 4.49
N HIS A 20 7.87 -4.56 4.13
CA HIS A 20 7.86 -4.07 2.75
C HIS A 20 8.84 -2.92 2.52
N ALA A 21 9.44 -2.88 1.33
CA ALA A 21 10.06 -1.67 0.83
C ALA A 21 9.00 -0.67 0.37
N ILE A 22 9.04 0.53 0.93
CA ILE A 22 8.04 1.59 0.65
C ILE A 22 8.56 2.70 -0.26
N GLY A 23 9.88 2.78 -0.49
CA GLY A 23 10.51 3.89 -1.21
C GLY A 23 10.45 3.75 -2.73
N ALA A 24 11.15 4.62 -3.46
CA ALA A 24 11.34 4.47 -4.91
C ALA A 24 12.38 3.40 -5.27
N THR A 25 13.21 2.99 -4.31
CA THR A 25 14.28 1.98 -4.48
C THR A 25 14.41 1.11 -3.23
N GLY A 26 15.25 0.07 -3.29
CA GLY A 26 15.62 -0.79 -2.16
C GLY A 26 14.70 -2.00 -1.97
N ALA A 27 15.24 -3.18 -1.72
CA ALA A 27 14.45 -4.41 -1.60
C ALA A 27 13.63 -4.45 -0.30
N SER A 28 12.50 -5.16 -0.33
CA SER A 28 11.74 -5.48 0.89
C SER A 28 12.60 -6.25 1.89
N PRO A 29 12.52 -5.93 3.20
CA PRO A 29 13.22 -6.70 4.24
C PRO A 29 12.89 -8.19 4.23
N ARG A 30 11.64 -8.53 3.86
CA ARG A 30 11.20 -9.91 3.69
C ARG A 30 11.09 -10.27 2.20
N THR A 31 11.50 -11.48 1.86
CA THR A 31 11.47 -11.99 0.47
C THR A 31 10.07 -12.36 -0.02
N ASP A 32 9.15 -12.64 0.90
CA ASP A 32 7.74 -12.96 0.63
C ASP A 32 6.83 -11.72 0.67
N ALA A 33 7.39 -10.56 0.99
CA ALA A 33 6.69 -9.28 1.00
C ALA A 33 7.08 -8.46 -0.24
N PRO A 34 6.17 -8.22 -1.20
CA PRO A 34 6.50 -7.46 -2.41
C PRO A 34 6.88 -6.02 -2.07
N GLU A 35 7.65 -5.39 -2.94
CA GLU A 35 7.91 -3.94 -2.86
C GLU A 35 6.60 -3.21 -3.15
N LEU A 36 6.22 -2.23 -2.32
CA LEU A 36 4.91 -1.59 -2.45
C LEU A 36 4.73 -0.87 -3.79
N ARG A 37 5.82 -0.37 -4.39
CA ARG A 37 5.82 0.25 -5.73
C ARG A 37 5.48 -0.69 -6.89
N THR A 38 5.44 -2.00 -6.63
CA THR A 38 5.09 -3.03 -7.63
C THR A 38 3.88 -3.86 -7.21
N VAL A 39 3.24 -3.54 -6.08
CA VAL A 39 2.15 -4.38 -5.53
C VAL A 39 0.99 -4.52 -6.52
N PHE A 40 0.69 -3.50 -7.32
CA PHE A 40 -0.41 -3.56 -8.29
C PHE A 40 -0.12 -4.35 -9.56
N ARG A 41 1.09 -4.89 -9.69
CA ARG A 41 1.39 -5.90 -10.72
C ARG A 41 0.71 -7.23 -10.43
N GLU A 42 0.65 -7.60 -9.16
CA GLU A 42 0.18 -8.91 -8.72
C GLU A 42 -1.23 -8.86 -8.13
N PHE A 43 -1.64 -7.69 -7.64
CA PHE A 43 -2.92 -7.50 -6.98
C PHE A 43 -3.73 -6.39 -7.63
N ASP A 44 -5.05 -6.59 -7.69
CA ASP A 44 -5.97 -5.60 -8.24
C ASP A 44 -6.01 -4.34 -7.34
N PRO A 45 -5.71 -3.14 -7.87
CA PRO A 45 -5.66 -1.90 -7.09
C PRO A 45 -6.99 -1.59 -6.40
N GLU A 46 -8.09 -1.74 -7.13
CA GLU A 46 -9.44 -1.48 -6.65
C GLU A 46 -9.82 -2.45 -5.54
N ALA A 47 -9.53 -3.74 -5.70
CA ALA A 47 -9.80 -4.76 -4.69
C ALA A 47 -9.04 -4.48 -3.38
N ILE A 48 -7.71 -4.28 -3.44
CA ILE A 48 -6.92 -3.96 -2.24
C ILE A 48 -7.44 -2.69 -1.58
N SER A 49 -7.74 -1.66 -2.38
CA SER A 49 -8.24 -0.39 -1.85
C SER A 49 -9.60 -0.55 -1.20
N ALA A 50 -10.49 -1.38 -1.75
CA ALA A 50 -11.79 -1.69 -1.16
C ALA A 50 -11.62 -2.47 0.16
N ASP A 51 -10.76 -3.48 0.18
CA ASP A 51 -10.50 -4.28 1.39
C ASP A 51 -10.01 -3.39 2.54
N PHE A 52 -9.05 -2.50 2.28
CA PHE A 52 -8.61 -1.52 3.28
C PHE A 52 -9.72 -0.57 3.76
N ARG A 53 -10.62 -0.15 2.87
CA ARG A 53 -11.76 0.72 3.22
C ARG A 53 -12.81 0.00 4.06
N GLU A 54 -13.01 -1.29 3.80
CA GLU A 54 -13.98 -2.13 4.50
C GLU A 54 -13.41 -2.75 5.78
N GLY A 55 -12.10 -2.60 6.03
CA GLY A 55 -11.42 -3.22 7.18
C GLY A 55 -11.25 -4.74 7.01
N ILE A 56 -11.24 -5.20 5.76
CA ILE A 56 -10.96 -6.60 5.40
C ILE A 56 -9.44 -6.80 5.42
N HIS A 57 -9.02 -7.97 5.89
CA HIS A 57 -7.61 -8.38 5.91
C HIS A 57 -6.98 -8.31 4.52
N VAL A 58 -5.86 -7.61 4.39
CA VAL A 58 -5.09 -7.48 3.15
C VAL A 58 -3.77 -8.22 3.27
N GLY A 59 -3.43 -9.01 2.26
CA GLY A 59 -2.11 -9.62 2.12
C GLY A 59 -2.02 -11.04 2.67
N ALA A 60 -0.82 -11.42 3.14
CA ALA A 60 -0.53 -12.74 3.67
C ALA A 60 -1.10 -12.91 5.09
N PRO A 61 -1.39 -14.14 5.57
CA PRO A 61 -2.01 -14.37 6.87
C PRO A 61 -1.25 -13.81 8.10
N ASP A 62 0.04 -13.53 7.97
CA ASP A 62 0.87 -12.92 9.02
C ASP A 62 1.02 -11.39 8.89
N MET A 63 0.42 -10.77 7.85
CA MET A 63 0.28 -9.33 7.75
C MET A 63 -0.72 -8.84 8.83
N PRO A 64 -0.40 -7.83 9.64
CA PRO A 64 -1.32 -7.33 10.64
C PRO A 64 -2.60 -6.74 10.01
N ASP A 65 -3.73 -6.90 10.69
CA ASP A 65 -4.93 -6.13 10.37
C ASP A 65 -4.72 -4.68 10.82
N PHE A 66 -5.01 -3.74 9.92
CA PHE A 66 -4.84 -2.31 10.19
C PHE A 66 -6.18 -1.58 10.14
N ASP A 67 -6.42 -0.71 11.12
CA ASP A 67 -7.49 0.28 11.09
C ASP A 67 -6.86 1.67 11.25
N PHE A 68 -6.73 2.37 10.12
CA PHE A 68 -6.23 3.76 10.08
C PHE A 68 -7.36 4.80 10.10
N GLY A 69 -8.61 4.34 10.23
CA GLY A 69 -9.80 5.13 9.99
C GLY A 69 -9.94 5.60 8.54
N PRO A 70 -11.08 6.22 8.17
CA PRO A 70 -11.37 6.56 6.77
C PRO A 70 -10.33 7.46 6.11
N LEU A 71 -9.87 8.50 6.81
CA LEU A 71 -8.88 9.44 6.27
C LEU A 71 -7.49 8.83 6.15
N GLY A 72 -7.07 8.04 7.14
CA GLY A 72 -5.77 7.36 7.10
C GLY A 72 -5.72 6.29 6.02
N THR A 73 -6.82 5.56 5.83
CA THR A 73 -6.95 4.59 4.73
C THR A 73 -6.87 5.27 3.37
N GLU A 74 -7.60 6.37 3.12
CA GLU A 74 -7.49 7.10 1.86
C GLU A 74 -6.09 7.70 1.64
N ALA A 75 -5.44 8.17 2.71
CA ALA A 75 -4.07 8.65 2.63
C ALA A 75 -3.10 7.53 2.24
N LEU A 76 -3.20 6.36 2.87
CA LEU A 76 -2.38 5.19 2.54
C LEU A 76 -2.60 4.74 1.09
N ILE A 77 -3.86 4.61 0.66
CA ILE A 77 -4.20 4.24 -0.73
C ILE A 77 -3.62 5.26 -1.72
N ALA A 78 -3.78 6.56 -1.45
CA ALA A 78 -3.21 7.61 -2.29
C ALA A 78 -1.68 7.52 -2.38
N TYR A 79 -1.01 7.17 -1.27
CA TYR A 79 0.44 6.94 -1.29
C TYR A 79 0.81 5.71 -2.12
N LEU A 80 0.16 4.56 -1.90
CA LEU A 80 0.39 3.33 -2.65
C LEU A 80 0.23 3.58 -4.15
N GLN A 81 -0.85 4.22 -4.57
CA GLN A 81 -1.08 4.60 -5.97
C GLN A 81 0.02 5.52 -6.52
N SER A 82 0.50 6.48 -5.73
CA SER A 82 1.50 7.45 -6.16
C SER A 82 2.90 6.87 -6.42
N ILE A 83 3.23 5.73 -5.80
CA ILE A 83 4.56 5.12 -5.89
C ILE A 83 4.65 4.00 -6.92
N GLN A 84 3.55 3.65 -7.61
CA GLN A 84 3.56 2.55 -8.56
C GLN A 84 4.47 2.81 -9.75
N THR A 85 5.37 1.88 -10.04
CA THR A 85 6.23 1.91 -11.22
C THR A 85 5.72 1.02 -12.35
N GLU A 86 4.85 0.07 -12.03
CA GLU A 86 4.21 -0.86 -12.96
C GLU A 86 2.71 -0.91 -12.62
N VAL A 87 1.93 -0.02 -13.23
CA VAL A 87 0.47 -0.11 -13.18
C VAL A 87 0.05 -1.00 -14.37
N PRO A 88 -0.75 -2.07 -14.19
CA PRO A 88 -1.30 -2.78 -15.32
C PRO A 88 -2.03 -1.80 -16.23
N ALA A 89 -1.90 -1.97 -17.54
CA ALA A 89 -2.53 -1.09 -18.50
C ALA A 89 -4.07 -1.12 -18.34
N GLN A 90 -4.57 -0.10 -17.63
CA GLN A 90 -5.92 0.47 -17.60
C GLN A 90 -7.01 -0.25 -16.78
N ALA A 91 -7.70 0.54 -15.96
CA ALA A 91 -9.09 0.89 -16.25
C ALA A 91 -9.31 2.39 -15.96
N GLN A 92 -9.91 3.07 -16.94
CA GLN A 92 -10.38 4.45 -16.86
C GLN A 92 -11.76 4.50 -16.19
#